data_AF-A0A5C5S9F5-F1
#
_entry.id   AF-A0A5C5S9F5-F1
#
_cell.length_a   1.000
_cell.length_b   1.000
_cell.length_c   1.000
_cell.angle_alpha   90.00
_cell.angle_beta   90.00
_cell.angle_gamma   90.00
#
_symmetry.space_group_name_H-M   'P 1'
#
loop_
_entity.id
_entity.type
_entity.pdbx_description
1 polymer ?
#
loop_
_entity_poly.entity_id
_entity_poly.type
_entity_poly.pdbx_seq_one_letter_code
_entity_poly.pdbx_strand_id
1 'polypeptide(L)'
;MSGDRLFDLVERIGALLRSELRRLGAPHGLEPVHLQALAYLARANRYSDTPIAVAEFLGLTKGNVSQRLIALEKAGLLRRRPDRDDARVVHLVPTAKAQTLLEALSPPPAWRTATAAVAGDQEGVETALATLLSALQGANGRRTFGQCRSCRFLQRKDGAFTCGLTHDPLEPDHTLRLCREHEPAA
;
A
#
# COMPACT_ATOMS: atom_id res chain seq x y z
N MET A 1 26.56 6.07 -23.49
CA MET A 1 25.15 6.44 -23.24
C MET A 1 25.12 7.19 -21.94
N SER A 2 24.76 8.48 -21.94
CA SER A 2 24.49 9.17 -20.67
C SER A 2 23.25 8.50 -20.08
N GLY A 3 23.46 7.62 -19.09
CA GLY A 3 22.38 6.88 -18.44
C GLY A 3 21.39 7.85 -17.82
N ASP A 4 20.12 7.48 -17.84
CA ASP A 4 19.09 8.18 -17.08
C ASP A 4 19.41 8.00 -15.58
N ARG A 5 20.17 8.95 -15.03
CA ARG A 5 20.64 8.90 -13.65
C ARG A 5 19.49 8.76 -12.66
N LEU A 6 18.32 9.32 -12.96
CA LEU A 6 17.16 9.21 -12.08
C LEU A 6 16.62 7.77 -12.09
N PHE A 7 16.51 7.17 -13.27
CA PHE A 7 16.16 5.75 -13.41
C PHE A 7 17.14 4.85 -12.66
N ASP A 8 18.45 5.04 -12.87
CA ASP A 8 19.50 4.22 -12.23
C ASP A 8 19.43 4.29 -10.69
N LEU A 9 19.17 5.49 -10.15
CA LEU A 9 18.99 5.69 -8.71
C LEU A 9 17.76 4.95 -8.18
N VAL A 10 16.60 5.09 -8.86
CA VAL A 10 15.36 4.42 -8.47
C VAL A 10 15.51 2.90 -8.54
N GLU A 11 16.14 2.38 -9.60
CA GLU A 11 16.40 0.96 -9.75
C GLU A 11 17.29 0.44 -8.62
N ARG A 12 18.38 1.14 -8.31
CA ARG A 12 19.33 0.74 -7.27
C ARG A 12 18.71 0.79 -5.87
N ILE A 13 17.96 1.85 -5.55
CA ILE A 13 17.23 1.97 -4.29
C ILE A 13 16.20 0.83 -4.17
N GLY A 14 15.43 0.57 -5.23
CA GLY A 14 14.46 -0.52 -5.26
C GLY A 14 15.10 -1.89 -5.05
N ALA A 15 16.27 -2.15 -5.64
CA ALA A 15 17.02 -3.39 -5.46
C ALA A 15 17.50 -3.56 -4.01
N LEU A 16 18.00 -2.50 -3.39
CA LEU A 16 18.44 -2.51 -1.98
C LEU A 16 17.27 -2.79 -1.04
N LEU A 17 16.14 -2.10 -1.21
CA LEU A 17 14.92 -2.32 -0.42
C LEU A 17 14.39 -3.75 -0.55
N ARG A 18 14.37 -4.31 -1.78
CA ARG A 18 13.98 -5.71 -1.99
C ARG A 18 14.93 -6.69 -1.30
N SER A 19 16.23 -6.40 -1.31
CA SER A 19 17.23 -7.22 -0.61
C SER A 19 17.03 -7.19 0.90
N GLU A 20 16.76 -6.01 1.45
CA GLU A 20 16.51 -5.85 2.88
C GLU A 20 15.23 -6.56 3.31
N LEU A 21 14.13 -6.42 2.56
CA LEU A 21 12.89 -7.14 2.82
C LEU A 21 13.08 -8.67 2.78
N ARG A 22 13.91 -9.20 1.87
CA ARG A 22 14.26 -10.64 1.87
C ARG A 22 14.96 -11.03 3.17
N ARG A 23 15.97 -10.26 3.59
CA ARG A 23 16.73 -10.51 4.81
C ARG A 23 15.85 -10.46 6.06
N LEU A 24 14.97 -9.47 6.14
CA LEU A 24 14.05 -9.28 7.27
C LEU A 24 12.94 -10.33 7.30
N GLY A 25 12.44 -10.76 6.14
CA GLY A 25 11.36 -11.74 6.06
C GLY A 25 11.82 -13.19 6.28
N ALA A 26 13.06 -13.53 5.91
CA ALA A 26 13.57 -14.91 5.96
C ALA A 26 13.45 -15.59 7.34
N PRO A 27 13.78 -14.95 8.48
CA PRO A 27 13.59 -15.55 9.81
C PRO A 27 12.12 -15.89 10.15
N HIS A 28 11.17 -15.28 9.45
CA HIS A 28 9.74 -15.50 9.63
C HIS A 28 9.12 -16.40 8.55
N GLY A 29 9.94 -16.96 7.64
CA GLY A 29 9.46 -17.72 6.48
C GLY A 29 8.70 -16.85 5.47
N LEU A 30 8.95 -15.54 5.43
CA LEU A 30 8.25 -14.59 4.58
C LEU A 30 9.11 -14.10 3.42
N GLU A 31 8.56 -14.16 2.21
CA GLU A 31 9.06 -13.44 1.05
C GLU A 31 8.74 -11.93 1.12
N PRO A 32 9.49 -11.07 0.38
CA PRO A 32 9.26 -9.63 0.35
C PRO A 32 7.82 -9.23 0.03
N VAL A 33 7.17 -9.97 -0.87
CA VAL A 33 5.79 -9.72 -1.29
C VAL A 33 4.80 -9.87 -0.12
N HIS A 34 5.08 -10.76 0.84
CA HIS A 34 4.24 -10.92 2.04
C HIS A 34 4.33 -9.69 2.94
N LEU A 35 5.54 -9.17 3.16
CA LEU A 35 5.76 -7.95 3.95
C LEU A 35 5.13 -6.74 3.26
N GLN A 36 5.26 -6.63 1.93
CA GLN A 36 4.65 -5.55 1.15
C GLN A 36 3.11 -5.60 1.21
N ALA A 37 2.51 -6.79 1.09
CA ALA A 37 1.06 -6.97 1.22
C ALA A 37 0.56 -6.56 2.61
N LEU A 38 1.25 -6.98 3.68
CA LEU A 38 0.89 -6.59 5.05
C LEU A 38 1.04 -5.09 5.27
N ALA A 39 2.14 -4.48 4.83
CA ALA A 39 2.35 -3.03 4.95
C ALA A 39 1.33 -2.21 4.17
N TYR A 40 0.90 -2.70 3.00
CA TYR A 40 -0.20 -2.13 2.24
C TYR A 40 -1.53 -2.23 3.01
N LEU A 41 -1.89 -3.43 3.46
CA LEU A 41 -3.16 -3.68 4.17
C LEU A 41 -3.27 -2.90 5.49
N ALA A 42 -2.16 -2.70 6.19
CA ALA A 42 -2.11 -1.86 7.39
C ALA A 42 -2.45 -0.38 7.12
N ARG A 43 -2.31 0.07 5.87
CA ARG A 43 -2.60 1.43 5.42
C ARG A 43 -3.86 1.52 4.55
N ALA A 44 -4.53 0.40 4.29
CA ALA A 44 -5.68 0.31 3.39
C ALA A 44 -6.99 0.69 4.10
N ASN A 45 -7.86 1.40 3.41
CA ASN A 45 -9.26 1.53 3.81
C ASN A 45 -10.07 0.30 3.36
N ARG A 46 -11.36 0.32 3.68
CA ARG A 46 -12.32 -0.75 3.35
C ARG A 46 -12.50 -1.05 1.85
N TYR A 47 -12.10 -0.15 0.95
CA TYR A 47 -12.12 -0.40 -0.51
C TYR A 47 -10.81 -1.02 -1.00
N SER A 48 -9.79 -1.02 -0.15
CA SER A 48 -8.42 -1.44 -0.45
C SER A 48 -7.98 -2.69 0.31
N ASP A 49 -8.84 -3.25 1.15
CA ASP A 49 -8.53 -4.44 1.96
C ASP A 49 -9.05 -5.74 1.32
N THR A 50 -9.15 -5.80 -0.01
CA THR A 50 -9.63 -6.99 -0.74
C THR A 50 -8.51 -7.66 -1.54
N PRO A 51 -8.63 -8.97 -1.90
CA PRO A 51 -7.61 -9.65 -2.71
C PRO A 51 -7.32 -8.97 -4.05
N ILE A 52 -8.35 -8.41 -4.71
CA ILE A 52 -8.18 -7.68 -5.96
C ILE A 52 -7.40 -6.38 -5.76
N ALA A 53 -7.68 -5.65 -4.67
CA ALA A 53 -6.96 -4.43 -4.35
C ALA A 53 -5.47 -4.69 -4.07
N VAL A 54 -5.16 -5.76 -3.32
CA VAL A 54 -3.77 -6.20 -3.09
C VAL A 54 -3.08 -6.57 -4.41
N ALA A 55 -3.78 -7.28 -5.31
CA ALA A 55 -3.24 -7.67 -6.60
C ALA A 55 -2.85 -6.45 -7.45
N GLU A 56 -3.78 -5.50 -7.57
CA GLU A 56 -3.60 -4.28 -8.34
C GLU A 56 -2.50 -3.39 -7.76
N PHE A 57 -2.48 -3.20 -6.44
CA PHE A 57 -1.47 -2.39 -5.77
C PHE A 57 -0.06 -2.96 -5.95
N LEU A 58 0.10 -4.28 -5.80
CA LEU A 58 1.39 -4.95 -5.94
C LEU A 58 1.76 -5.29 -7.39
N GLY A 59 0.85 -5.09 -8.35
CA GLY A 59 1.05 -5.48 -9.75
C GLY A 59 1.16 -6.99 -9.96
N LEU A 60 0.40 -7.77 -9.20
CA LEU A 60 0.39 -9.23 -9.25
C LEU A 60 -0.85 -9.75 -9.98
N THR A 61 -0.72 -10.95 -10.57
CA THR A 61 -1.88 -11.66 -11.12
C THR A 61 -2.74 -12.29 -10.02
N LYS A 62 -4.01 -12.58 -10.33
CA LYS A 62 -4.97 -13.21 -9.39
C LYS A 62 -4.45 -14.51 -8.78
N GLY A 63 -3.80 -15.35 -9.59
CA GLY A 63 -3.22 -16.62 -9.11
C GLY A 63 -2.08 -16.40 -8.12
N ASN A 64 -1.18 -15.47 -8.43
CA ASN A 64 -0.04 -15.15 -7.58
C ASN A 64 -0.49 -14.56 -6.25
N VAL A 65 -1.34 -13.53 -6.26
CA VAL A 65 -1.83 -12.90 -5.02
C VAL A 65 -2.54 -13.90 -4.12
N SER A 66 -3.36 -14.79 -4.68
CA SER A 66 -4.13 -15.76 -3.89
C SER A 66 -3.22 -16.71 -3.11
N GLN A 67 -2.15 -17.20 -3.75
CA GLN A 67 -1.16 -18.05 -3.10
C GLN A 67 -0.41 -17.31 -1.99
N ARG A 68 -0.05 -16.04 -2.20
CA ARG A 68 0.63 -15.20 -1.19
C ARG A 68 -0.27 -14.93 0.02
N LEU A 69 -1.55 -14.64 -0.20
CA LEU A 69 -2.52 -14.42 0.87
C LEU A 69 -2.76 -15.69 1.70
N ILE A 70 -2.86 -16.85 1.05
CA ILE A 70 -2.98 -18.15 1.75
C ILE A 70 -1.77 -18.41 2.65
N ALA A 71 -0.55 -18.09 2.19
CA ALA A 71 0.65 -18.23 3.01
C ALA A 71 0.61 -17.33 4.25
N LEU A 72 0.16 -16.08 4.10
CA LEU A 72 -0.03 -15.14 5.22
C LEU A 72 -1.09 -15.62 6.23
N GLU A 73 -2.19 -16.18 5.74
CA GLU A 73 -3.24 -16.76 6.59
C GLU A 73 -2.71 -17.97 7.38
N LYS A 74 -2.00 -18.89 6.71
CA LYS A 74 -1.36 -20.05 7.36
C LYS A 74 -0.33 -19.62 8.41
N ALA A 75 0.38 -18.51 8.19
CA ALA A 75 1.31 -17.94 9.16
C ALA A 75 0.61 -17.22 10.33
N GLY A 76 -0.73 -17.09 10.31
CA GLY A 76 -1.52 -16.38 11.33
C GLY A 76 -1.36 -14.86 11.28
N LEU A 77 -0.89 -14.32 10.14
CA LEU A 77 -0.64 -12.89 9.94
C LEU A 77 -1.83 -12.18 9.27
N LEU A 78 -2.74 -12.95 8.69
CA LEU A 78 -3.90 -12.42 7.98
C LEU A 78 -5.15 -13.23 8.32
N ARG A 79 -6.30 -12.56 8.35
CA ARG A 79 -7.63 -13.19 8.45
C ARG A 79 -8.52 -12.70 7.32
N ARG A 80 -9.37 -13.60 6.82
CA ARG A 80 -10.47 -13.24 5.91
C ARG A 80 -11.72 -12.97 6.72
N ARG A 81 -12.42 -11.89 6.37
CA ARG A 81 -13.74 -11.54 6.90
C ARG A 81 -14.68 -11.32 5.73
N PRO A 82 -15.77 -12.11 5.59
CA PRO A 82 -16.81 -11.82 4.62
C PRO A 82 -17.35 -10.40 4.84
N ASP A 83 -17.68 -9.72 3.76
CA ASP A 83 -18.40 -8.46 3.87
C ASP A 83 -19.81 -8.70 4.45
N ARG A 84 -20.37 -7.68 5.10
CA ARG A 84 -21.68 -7.77 5.76
C ARG A 84 -22.83 -7.69 4.76
N ASP A 85 -22.64 -6.96 3.67
CA ASP A 85 -23.70 -6.59 2.74
C ASP A 85 -23.58 -7.36 1.40
N ASP A 86 -22.37 -7.79 1.01
CA ASP A 86 -22.13 -8.64 -0.16
C ASP A 86 -21.23 -9.85 0.17
N ALA A 87 -21.84 -11.04 0.28
CA ALA A 87 -21.13 -12.29 0.57
C ALA A 87 -20.07 -12.69 -0.48
N ARG A 88 -20.05 -12.03 -1.66
CA ARG A 88 -19.01 -12.23 -2.69
C ARG A 88 -17.73 -11.46 -2.37
N VAL A 89 -17.80 -10.46 -1.49
CA VAL A 89 -16.67 -9.63 -1.07
C VAL A 89 -16.05 -10.22 0.19
N VAL A 90 -14.71 -10.24 0.20
CA VAL A 90 -13.92 -10.71 1.34
C VAL A 90 -12.88 -9.66 1.67
N HIS A 91 -12.90 -9.22 2.91
CA HIS A 91 -11.92 -8.31 3.50
C HIS A 91 -10.75 -9.07 4.12
N LEU A 92 -9.58 -8.49 4.00
CA LEU A 92 -8.30 -9.00 4.46
C LEU A 92 -7.85 -8.16 5.64
N VAL A 93 -7.83 -8.76 6.82
CA VAL A 93 -7.54 -8.07 8.08
C VAL A 93 -6.20 -8.54 8.62
N PRO A 94 -5.16 -7.69 8.67
CA PRO A 94 -3.93 -7.98 9.38
C PRO A 94 -4.22 -8.34 10.84
N THR A 95 -3.60 -9.40 11.35
CA THR A 95 -3.77 -9.77 12.77
C THR A 95 -2.90 -8.90 13.67
N ALA A 96 -3.15 -8.92 14.99
CA ALA A 96 -2.25 -8.29 15.96
C ALA A 96 -0.79 -8.78 15.81
N LYS A 97 -0.60 -10.07 15.50
CA LYS A 97 0.72 -10.66 15.19
C LYS A 97 1.38 -9.97 13.98
N ALA A 98 0.61 -9.68 12.93
CA ALA A 98 1.12 -8.94 11.78
C ALA A 98 1.43 -7.49 12.10
N GLN A 99 0.62 -6.83 12.94
CA GLN A 99 0.87 -5.46 13.36
C GLN A 99 2.21 -5.34 14.12
N THR A 100 2.44 -6.20 15.12
CA THR A 100 3.72 -6.26 15.84
C THR A 100 4.90 -6.55 14.91
N LEU A 101 4.71 -7.46 13.94
CA LEU A 101 5.73 -7.76 12.95
C LEU A 101 6.04 -6.53 12.07
N LEU A 102 5.02 -5.80 11.62
CA LEU A 102 5.19 -4.62 10.78
C LEU A 102 5.87 -3.47 11.52
N GLU A 103 5.57 -3.26 12.79
CA GLU A 103 6.23 -2.23 13.62
C GLU A 103 7.76 -2.45 13.67
N ALA A 104 8.19 -3.70 13.76
CA ALA A 104 9.60 -4.05 13.74
C ALA A 104 10.23 -3.91 12.34
N LEU A 105 9.52 -4.32 11.29
CA LEU A 105 10.10 -4.56 9.96
C LEU A 105 9.76 -3.52 8.89
N SER A 106 8.81 -2.61 9.13
CA SER A 106 8.30 -1.67 8.13
C SER A 106 8.16 -0.23 8.69
N PRO A 107 8.74 0.78 8.02
CA PRO A 107 9.77 0.66 6.99
C PRO A 107 11.00 -0.10 7.52
N PRO A 108 11.83 -0.70 6.65
CA PRO A 108 13.03 -1.39 7.08
C PRO A 108 13.97 -0.47 7.90
N PRO A 109 14.71 -0.97 8.89
CA PRO A 109 15.60 -0.14 9.71
C PRO A 109 16.62 0.68 8.90
N ALA A 110 17.20 0.11 7.82
CA ALA A 110 18.16 0.87 7.03
C ALA A 110 17.50 2.02 6.25
N TRP A 111 16.22 1.89 5.86
CA TRP A 111 15.46 2.99 5.28
C TRP A 111 15.32 4.16 6.25
N ARG A 112 14.97 3.89 7.52
CA ARG A 112 14.84 4.92 8.55
C ARG A 112 16.14 5.70 8.76
N THR A 113 17.27 5.01 8.72
CA THR A 113 18.60 5.66 8.79
C THR A 113 18.89 6.45 7.52
N ALA A 114 18.59 5.92 6.35
CA ALA A 114 18.87 6.57 5.07
C ALA A 114 18.06 7.86 4.88
N THR A 115 16.81 7.92 5.33
CA THR A 115 15.97 9.12 5.21
C THR A 115 16.53 10.32 5.98
N ALA A 116 17.35 10.09 7.02
CA ALA A 116 18.03 11.18 7.72
C ALA A 116 19.00 11.96 6.81
N ALA A 117 19.55 11.33 5.76
CA ALA A 117 20.44 11.98 4.81
C ALA A 117 19.75 13.02 3.91
N VAL A 118 18.41 12.97 3.80
CA VAL A 118 17.60 13.88 2.99
C VAL A 118 16.65 14.74 3.83
N ALA A 119 16.82 14.76 5.16
CA ALA A 119 15.90 15.41 6.09
C ALA A 119 15.70 16.91 5.81
N GLY A 120 16.71 17.59 5.24
CA GLY A 120 16.63 19.03 4.90
C GLY A 120 15.76 19.36 3.69
N ASP A 121 15.40 18.38 2.86
CA ASP A 121 14.55 18.56 1.66
C ASP A 121 13.57 17.39 1.50
N GLN A 122 13.05 16.89 2.63
CA GLN A 122 12.18 15.71 2.62
C GLN A 122 10.89 15.97 1.82
N GLU A 123 10.27 17.14 1.99
CA GLU A 123 9.02 17.50 1.29
C GLU A 123 9.23 17.61 -0.22
N GLY A 124 10.36 18.18 -0.67
CA GLY A 124 10.70 18.26 -2.09
C GLY A 124 10.92 16.88 -2.71
N VAL A 125 11.66 16.01 -2.01
CA VAL A 125 11.87 14.61 -2.42
C VAL A 125 10.56 13.84 -2.48
N GLU A 126 9.70 13.94 -1.45
CA GLU A 126 8.39 13.29 -1.42
C GLU A 126 7.50 13.75 -2.58
N THR A 127 7.45 15.06 -2.85
CA THR A 127 6.68 15.64 -3.94
C THR A 127 7.16 15.16 -5.31
N ALA A 128 8.48 15.16 -5.54
CA ALA A 128 9.06 14.69 -6.79
C ALA A 128 8.78 13.20 -7.02
N LEU A 129 8.94 12.36 -5.98
CA LEU A 129 8.66 10.92 -6.06
C LEU A 129 7.18 10.62 -6.24
N ALA A 130 6.27 11.36 -5.58
CA ALA A 130 4.83 11.22 -5.74
C ALA A 130 4.37 11.60 -7.17
N THR A 131 4.97 12.64 -7.74
CA THR A 131 4.73 13.07 -9.12
C THR A 131 5.19 12.00 -10.11
N LEU A 132 6.42 11.50 -9.95
CA LEU A 132 6.97 10.44 -10.79
C LEU A 132 6.15 9.15 -10.69
N LEU A 133 5.73 8.76 -9.48
CA LEU A 133 4.88 7.61 -9.25
C LEU A 133 3.53 7.75 -9.98
N SER A 134 2.88 8.90 -9.86
CA SER A 134 1.59 9.16 -10.51
C SER A 134 1.70 9.10 -12.03
N ALA A 135 2.78 9.67 -12.60
CA ALA A 135 3.06 9.59 -14.04
C ALA A 135 3.29 8.15 -14.51
N LEU A 136 4.07 7.35 -13.76
CA LEU A 136 4.30 5.93 -14.07
C LEU A 136 3.02 5.10 -13.94
N GLN A 137 2.18 5.37 -12.94
CA GLN A 137 0.90 4.70 -12.79
C GLN A 137 0.00 4.99 -14.00
N GLY A 138 -0.10 6.25 -14.41
CA GLY A 138 -0.85 6.65 -15.60
C GLY A 138 -0.34 5.97 -16.88
N ALA A 139 0.97 5.99 -17.11
CA ALA A 139 1.61 5.35 -18.26
C ALA A 139 1.39 3.82 -18.32
N ASN A 140 1.20 3.17 -17.16
CA ASN A 140 0.95 1.73 -17.06
C ASN A 140 -0.53 1.37 -16.90
N GLY A 141 -1.45 2.33 -17.01
CA GLY A 141 -2.89 2.10 -16.81
C GLY A 141 -3.23 1.60 -15.40
N ARG A 142 -2.41 1.95 -14.40
CA ARG A 142 -2.58 1.54 -13.00
C ARG A 142 -3.32 2.60 -12.19
N ARG A 143 -4.04 2.14 -11.17
CA ARG A 143 -4.71 3.01 -10.18
C ARG A 143 -3.68 3.71 -9.31
N THR A 144 -4.05 4.87 -8.80
CA THR A 144 -3.16 5.73 -7.99
C THR A 144 -3.01 5.25 -6.55
N PHE A 145 -4.07 4.69 -5.95
CA PHE A 145 -4.11 4.26 -4.54
C PHE A 145 -3.74 5.36 -3.53
N GLY A 146 -4.06 6.63 -3.82
CA GLY A 146 -3.82 7.75 -2.91
C GLY A 146 -4.63 7.68 -1.61
N GLN A 147 -4.32 8.56 -0.67
CA GLN A 147 -5.10 8.69 0.57
C GLN A 147 -6.52 9.14 0.23
N CYS A 148 -7.53 8.55 0.85
CA CYS A 148 -8.93 8.87 0.51
C CYS A 148 -9.25 10.37 0.66
N ARG A 149 -8.58 11.09 1.56
CA ARG A 149 -8.73 12.54 1.77
C ARG A 149 -8.30 13.40 0.59
N SER A 150 -7.44 12.89 -0.29
CA SER A 150 -7.01 13.57 -1.52
C SER A 150 -7.82 13.13 -2.75
N CYS A 151 -8.81 12.24 -2.56
CA CYS A 151 -9.64 11.75 -3.64
C CYS A 151 -10.69 12.80 -4.04
N ARG A 152 -10.89 13.00 -5.35
CA ARG A 152 -11.95 13.88 -5.88
C ARG A 152 -13.36 13.50 -5.44
N PHE A 153 -13.57 12.24 -5.04
CA PHE A 153 -14.86 11.73 -4.60
C PHE A 153 -15.13 11.98 -3.11
N LEU A 154 -14.16 12.43 -2.31
CA LEU A 154 -14.40 12.68 -0.90
C LEU A 154 -15.37 13.85 -0.73
N GLN A 155 -16.48 13.62 -0.03
CA GLN A 155 -17.43 14.66 0.34
C GLN A 155 -17.46 14.82 1.86
N ARG A 156 -17.68 16.06 2.31
CA ARG A 156 -17.87 16.39 3.72
C ARG A 156 -19.13 17.23 3.87
N LYS A 157 -20.10 16.72 4.63
CA LYS A 157 -21.35 17.43 4.93
C LYS A 157 -21.65 17.30 6.42
N ASP A 158 -21.90 18.43 7.08
CA ASP A 158 -22.24 18.50 8.51
C ASP A 158 -21.26 17.73 9.43
N GLY A 159 -19.97 17.73 9.06
CA GLY A 159 -18.92 17.03 9.79
C GLY A 159 -18.78 15.54 9.48
N ALA A 160 -19.73 14.93 8.77
CA ALA A 160 -19.65 13.55 8.29
C ALA A 160 -18.93 13.47 6.95
N PHE A 161 -18.18 12.38 6.74
CA PHE A 161 -17.54 12.08 5.46
C PHE A 161 -18.34 11.03 4.69
N THR A 162 -18.46 11.22 3.38
CA THR A 162 -19.08 10.26 2.46
C THR A 162 -18.24 10.10 1.21
N CYS A 163 -18.30 8.92 0.59
CA CYS A 163 -17.71 8.68 -0.72
C CYS A 163 -18.72 9.06 -1.81
N GLY A 164 -18.44 10.07 -2.62
CA GLY A 164 -19.30 10.48 -3.73
C GLY A 164 -19.39 9.49 -4.89
N LEU A 165 -18.55 8.44 -4.91
CA LEU A 165 -18.62 7.35 -5.90
C LEU A 165 -19.56 6.23 -5.45
N THR A 166 -19.38 5.74 -4.21
CA THR A 166 -20.13 4.59 -3.70
C THR A 166 -21.32 4.99 -2.81
N HIS A 167 -21.39 6.26 -2.43
CA HIS A 167 -22.39 6.85 -1.52
C HIS A 167 -22.32 6.33 -0.07
N ASP A 168 -21.25 5.63 0.28
CA ASP A 168 -21.08 5.10 1.63
C ASP A 168 -20.64 6.18 2.64
N PRO A 169 -21.04 6.03 3.92
CA PRO A 169 -20.42 6.78 5.00
C PRO A 169 -18.96 6.34 5.21
N LEU A 170 -18.09 7.31 5.47
CA LEU A 170 -16.67 7.12 5.73
C LEU A 170 -16.33 7.51 7.17
N GLU A 171 -15.66 6.61 7.87
CA GLU A 171 -15.05 6.94 9.15
C GLU A 171 -13.88 7.90 8.95
N PRO A 172 -13.63 8.86 9.86
CA PRO A 172 -12.53 9.81 9.73
C PRO A 172 -11.16 9.14 9.51
N ASP A 173 -10.87 8.03 10.19
CA ASP A 173 -9.62 7.29 10.02
C ASP A 173 -9.48 6.69 8.61
N HIS A 174 -10.57 6.22 7.99
CA HIS A 174 -10.55 5.72 6.62
C HIS A 174 -10.20 6.81 5.59
N THR A 175 -10.43 8.10 5.92
CA THR A 175 -10.03 9.20 5.04
C THR A 175 -8.51 9.35 4.92
N LEU A 176 -7.75 8.93 5.95
CA LEU A 176 -6.29 9.01 5.98
C LEU A 176 -5.60 7.81 5.30
N ARG A 177 -6.37 6.80 4.92
CA ARG A 177 -5.89 5.51 4.40
C ARG A 177 -5.94 5.44 2.86
N LEU A 178 -5.14 4.54 2.29
CA LEU A 178 -5.06 4.27 0.85
C LEU A 178 -6.42 3.76 0.34
N CYS A 179 -6.84 4.28 -0.83
CA CYS A 179 -8.12 3.97 -1.44
C CYS A 179 -7.96 3.48 -2.87
N ARG A 180 -8.51 2.30 -3.19
CA ARG A 180 -8.48 1.69 -4.53
C ARG A 180 -9.23 2.53 -5.56
N GLU A 181 -10.30 3.19 -5.12
CA GLU A 181 -11.11 4.09 -5.94
C GLU A 181 -10.58 5.52 -5.95
N HIS A 182 -9.36 5.74 -5.46
CA HIS A 182 -8.75 7.07 -5.48
C HIS A 182 -8.57 7.56 -6.92
N GLU A 183 -9.14 8.73 -7.17
CA GLU A 183 -8.84 9.57 -8.31
C GLU A 183 -8.34 10.92 -7.79
N PRO A 184 -7.19 11.43 -8.30
CA PRO A 184 -6.66 12.72 -7.87
C PRO A 184 -7.72 13.83 -8.04
N ALA A 185 -7.80 14.73 -7.07
CA ALA A 185 -8.50 16.00 -7.26
C ALA A 185 -7.89 16.75 -8.47
N ALA A 186 -8.76 17.36 -9.27
CA ALA A 186 -8.36 18.21 -10.39
C ALA A 186 -7.76 19.54 -9.91
#